data_AF-A0A6M6EAH0-F1
#
_entry.id   AF-A0A6M6EAH0-F1
#
_cell.length_a   1.000
_cell.length_b   1.000
_cell.length_c   1.000
_cell.angle_alpha   90.00
_cell.angle_beta   90.00
_cell.angle_gamma   90.00
#
_symmetry.space_group_name_H-M   'P 1'
#
loop_
_entity.id
_entity.type
_entity.pdbx_description
1 polymer ?
#
loop_
_entity_poly.entity_id
_entity_poly.type
_entity_poly.pdbx_seq_one_letter_code
_entity_poly.pdbx_strand_id
1 'polypeptide(L)'
;MTLIAAYSYEPYRTVFVSDFRTTAKPPLHSDNAFKFVPIGSSAGMFLAGDVNGWNIIFERESQRLNAIKNENFMEEFSSILREYATSSTPILNNGKGLKALGFVIDTSNNSNKTFHIDYIQGRGAMISELEQNQVYLFGSGADIGGLKEYLNNALFKYTSDLKMPSHLKAPYLVANTFERFISTYVENLNDPSIYQKKGISNVFSYSYIDQGFFEICSYNDKKYQEEGKEPQEFSYEKNENGEIVLVDKTKKAVSNLFSLDKINLDKPINIDPFDREES
;
A
#
# COMPACT_ATOMS: atom_id res chain seq x y z
N MET A 1 2.04 -1.28 11.83
CA MET A 1 2.93 -2.29 11.23
C MET A 1 2.44 -2.56 9.82
N THR A 2 3.35 -2.68 8.85
CA THR A 2 3.01 -2.80 7.41
C THR A 2 4.27 -3.03 6.57
N LEU A 3 4.09 -3.50 5.35
CA LEU A 3 4.99 -3.32 4.22
C LEU A 3 4.27 -2.55 3.11
N ILE A 4 4.78 -1.37 2.76
CA ILE A 4 4.36 -0.63 1.56
C ILE A 4 5.61 -0.43 0.71
N ALA A 5 5.49 -0.65 -0.59
CA ALA A 5 6.56 -0.55 -1.55
C ALA A 5 6.13 0.28 -2.75
N ALA A 6 7.06 1.05 -3.33
CA ALA A 6 6.87 1.73 -4.60
C ALA A 6 8.13 1.60 -5.47
N TYR A 7 7.92 1.58 -6.79
CA TYR A 7 9.00 1.54 -7.78
C TYR A 7 8.59 2.33 -9.03
N SER A 8 9.29 3.44 -9.28
CA SER A 8 9.14 4.25 -10.50
C SER A 8 10.18 3.81 -11.52
N TYR A 9 9.78 3.45 -12.75
CA TYR A 9 10.70 2.86 -13.73
C TYR A 9 10.75 3.57 -15.08
N GLU A 10 9.70 4.32 -15.41
CA GLU A 10 9.60 5.19 -16.59
C GLU A 10 8.94 6.51 -16.17
N PRO A 11 9.07 7.58 -16.98
CA PRO A 11 8.33 8.82 -16.72
C PRO A 11 6.85 8.51 -16.53
N TYR A 12 6.28 9.04 -15.45
CA TYR A 12 4.86 8.89 -15.11
C TYR A 12 4.40 7.46 -14.81
N ARG A 13 5.31 6.49 -14.70
CA ARG A 13 5.00 5.10 -14.36
C ARG A 13 5.57 4.69 -13.03
N THR A 14 4.68 4.36 -12.11
CA THR A 14 5.03 3.89 -10.77
C THR A 14 4.12 2.76 -10.39
N VAL A 15 4.71 1.68 -9.88
CA VAL A 15 3.98 0.55 -9.32
C VAL A 15 4.11 0.56 -7.81
N PHE A 16 3.08 0.08 -7.13
CA PHE A 16 2.99 0.01 -5.69
C PHE A 16 2.58 -1.40 -5.26
N VAL A 17 3.07 -1.81 -4.10
CA VAL A 17 2.65 -3.04 -3.41
C VAL A 17 2.40 -2.70 -1.95
N SER A 18 1.28 -3.14 -1.39
CA SER A 18 1.00 -2.97 0.05
C SER A 18 0.42 -4.23 0.65
N ASP A 19 0.86 -4.57 1.86
CA ASP A 19 0.29 -5.69 2.60
C ASP A 19 -1.11 -5.35 3.16
N PHE A 20 -1.97 -6.35 3.29
CA PHE A 20 -3.37 -6.14 3.70
C PHE A 20 -3.58 -5.87 5.21
N ARG A 21 -2.59 -6.17 6.06
CA ARG A 21 -2.79 -6.16 7.52
C ARG A 21 -2.72 -4.76 8.12
N THR A 22 -3.66 -4.43 9.02
CA THR A 22 -3.50 -3.33 9.98
C THR A 22 -3.45 -3.88 11.41
N THR A 23 -2.48 -3.42 12.20
CA THR A 23 -2.36 -3.79 13.62
C THR A 23 -2.93 -2.67 14.46
N ALA A 24 -4.09 -2.87 15.10
CA ALA A 24 -4.51 -2.02 16.23
C ALA A 24 -3.86 -2.55 17.53
N LYS A 25 -4.13 -1.89 18.67
CA LYS A 25 -3.55 -2.28 19.96
C LYS A 25 -3.76 -3.79 20.21
N PRO A 26 -2.75 -4.51 20.75
CA PRO A 26 -2.92 -5.92 21.10
C PRO A 26 -4.18 -6.11 21.96
N PRO A 27 -5.04 -7.09 21.67
CA PRO A 27 -4.87 -8.20 20.72
C PRO A 27 -5.49 -7.96 19.31
N LEU A 28 -6.06 -6.77 19.04
CA LEU A 28 -6.86 -6.51 17.84
C LEU A 28 -5.98 -6.25 16.61
N HIS A 29 -5.67 -7.31 15.88
CA HIS A 29 -5.23 -7.21 14.49
C HIS A 29 -6.48 -7.33 13.62
N SER A 30 -6.86 -6.25 12.93
CA SER A 30 -7.96 -6.29 11.98
C SER A 30 -7.37 -6.16 10.58
N ASP A 31 -7.79 -7.04 9.67
CA ASP A 31 -7.54 -6.86 8.24
C ASP A 31 -8.49 -5.75 7.73
N ASN A 32 -8.31 -4.54 8.27
CA ASN A 32 -9.02 -3.35 7.81
C ASN A 32 -8.32 -2.85 6.55
N ALA A 33 -9.06 -3.02 5.47
CA ALA A 33 -8.68 -2.78 4.10
C ALA A 33 -8.15 -1.36 3.89
N PHE A 34 -7.10 -1.29 3.08
CA PHE A 34 -6.61 -0.09 2.42
C PHE A 34 -5.94 0.93 3.35
N LYS A 35 -4.60 0.85 3.43
CA LYS A 35 -3.71 1.93 3.92
C LYS A 35 -3.72 3.16 3.03
N PHE A 36 -4.53 3.14 1.98
CA PHE A 36 -4.61 4.16 0.97
C PHE A 36 -5.73 5.13 1.29
N VAL A 37 -5.38 6.41 1.26
CA VAL A 37 -6.29 7.52 1.50
C VAL A 37 -6.32 8.38 0.23
N PRO A 38 -7.49 8.52 -0.43
CA PRO A 38 -7.66 9.52 -1.47
C PRO A 38 -7.66 10.93 -0.85
N ILE A 39 -7.01 11.88 -1.52
CA ILE A 39 -6.96 13.28 -1.13
C ILE A 39 -7.48 14.10 -2.31
N GLY A 40 -8.64 14.72 -2.15
CA GLY A 40 -9.35 15.36 -3.24
C GLY A 40 -9.63 14.39 -4.39
N SER A 41 -9.64 14.93 -5.62
CA SER A 41 -9.90 14.17 -6.85
C SER A 41 -8.63 13.73 -7.58
N SER A 42 -7.45 14.17 -7.14
CA SER A 42 -6.21 14.10 -7.92
C SER A 42 -5.04 13.50 -7.16
N ALA A 43 -5.12 13.28 -5.85
CA ALA A 43 -4.04 12.72 -5.07
C ALA A 43 -4.48 11.49 -4.28
N GLY A 44 -3.51 10.65 -3.94
CA GLY A 44 -3.73 9.46 -3.12
C GLY A 44 -2.45 9.03 -2.43
N MET A 45 -2.58 8.44 -1.23
CA MET A 45 -1.41 8.06 -0.43
C MET A 45 -1.61 6.76 0.35
N PHE A 46 -0.59 5.92 0.34
CA PHE A 46 -0.40 4.78 1.23
C PHE A 46 0.33 5.22 2.51
N LEU A 47 -0.28 4.96 3.67
CA LEU A 47 0.18 5.46 4.96
C LEU A 47 0.91 4.41 5.79
N ALA A 48 1.99 4.82 6.45
CA ALA A 48 2.70 4.07 7.47
C ALA A 48 2.96 4.93 8.71
N GLY A 49 3.00 4.28 9.88
CA GLY A 49 3.26 4.94 11.16
C GLY A 49 2.05 4.92 12.09
N ASP A 50 1.93 5.97 12.90
CA ASP A 50 0.85 6.13 13.88
C ASP A 50 -0.46 6.58 13.21
N VAL A 51 -1.51 5.77 13.36
CA VAL A 51 -2.82 6.01 12.74
C VAL A 51 -3.50 7.25 13.31
N ASN A 52 -3.38 7.50 14.61
CA ASN A 52 -4.00 8.67 15.23
C ASN A 52 -3.33 9.96 14.76
N GLY A 53 -2.01 9.94 14.59
CA GLY A 53 -1.27 11.06 14.00
C GLY A 53 -1.78 11.42 12.60
N TRP A 54 -1.94 10.42 11.73
CA TRP A 54 -2.52 10.63 10.40
C TRP A 54 -3.96 11.15 10.47
N ASN A 55 -4.81 10.54 11.30
CA ASN A 55 -6.22 10.95 11.44
C ASN A 55 -6.33 12.41 11.88
N ILE A 56 -5.55 12.85 12.86
CA ILE A 56 -5.56 14.24 13.32
C ILE A 56 -5.24 15.21 12.18
N ILE A 57 -4.23 14.90 11.35
CA ILE A 57 -3.84 15.74 10.21
C ILE A 57 -4.98 15.76 9.19
N PHE A 58 -5.49 14.60 8.76
CA PHE A 58 -6.54 14.56 7.74
C PHE A 58 -7.86 15.18 8.18
N GLU A 59 -8.28 14.97 9.44
CA GLU A 59 -9.51 15.54 9.97
C GLU A 59 -9.44 17.07 10.04
N ARG A 60 -8.30 17.62 10.50
CA ARG A 60 -8.14 19.08 10.67
C ARG A 60 -7.85 19.79 9.36
N GLU A 61 -7.10 19.16 8.46
CA GLU A 61 -6.61 19.80 7.24
C GLU A 61 -7.43 19.41 6.00
N SER A 62 -8.49 18.60 6.14
CA SER A 62 -9.30 18.08 5.03
C SER A 62 -9.67 19.17 4.01
N GLN A 63 -10.17 20.31 4.47
CA GLN A 63 -10.57 21.42 3.60
C GLN A 63 -9.37 22.05 2.87
N ARG A 64 -8.24 22.26 3.58
CA ARG A 64 -7.02 22.80 2.98
C ARG A 64 -6.47 21.83 1.94
N LEU A 65 -6.31 20.56 2.31
CA LEU A 65 -5.78 19.50 1.45
C LEU A 65 -6.61 19.30 0.17
N ASN A 66 -7.94 19.34 0.27
CA ASN A 66 -8.83 19.21 -0.90
C ASN A 66 -8.84 20.45 -1.81
N ALA A 67 -8.35 21.59 -1.33
CA ALA A 67 -8.28 22.84 -2.10
C ALA A 67 -6.91 23.07 -2.76
N ILE A 68 -5.88 22.27 -2.43
CA ILE A 68 -4.55 22.43 -3.00
C ILE A 68 -4.59 22.08 -4.48
N LYS A 69 -3.98 22.93 -5.32
CA LYS A 69 -3.81 22.65 -6.74
C LYS A 69 -2.74 21.57 -6.97
N ASN A 70 -2.95 20.75 -7.99
CA ASN A 70 -2.06 19.63 -8.32
C ASN A 70 -0.58 20.07 -8.43
N GLU A 71 -0.30 21.19 -9.10
CA GLU A 71 1.08 21.68 -9.29
C GLU A 71 1.81 22.01 -7.98
N ASN A 72 1.06 22.41 -6.94
CA ASN A 72 1.61 22.88 -5.66
C ASN A 72 1.45 21.86 -4.53
N PHE A 73 0.83 20.70 -4.80
CA PHE A 73 0.43 19.73 -3.77
C PHE A 73 1.56 19.37 -2.80
N MET A 74 2.72 19.01 -3.33
CA MET A 74 3.86 18.59 -2.50
C MET A 74 4.43 19.73 -1.65
N GLU A 75 4.46 20.96 -2.16
CA GLU A 75 4.98 22.13 -1.46
C GLU A 75 4.04 22.55 -0.32
N GLU A 76 2.75 22.74 -0.65
CA GLU A 76 1.74 23.16 0.32
C GLU A 76 1.52 22.09 1.39
N PHE A 77 1.47 20.80 1.01
CA PHE A 77 1.34 19.73 1.98
C PHE A 77 2.60 19.58 2.85
N SER A 78 3.80 19.79 2.29
CA SER A 78 5.03 19.84 3.10
C SER A 78 4.99 20.98 4.11
N SER A 79 4.40 22.14 3.77
CA SER A 79 4.23 23.25 4.72
C SER A 79 3.31 22.85 5.87
N ILE A 80 2.14 22.27 5.56
CA ILE A 80 1.19 21.77 6.56
C ILE A 80 1.89 20.79 7.51
N LEU A 81 2.57 19.77 6.97
CA LEU A 81 3.23 18.77 7.80
C LEU A 81 4.34 19.37 8.68
N ARG A 82 5.04 20.40 8.21
CA ARG A 82 6.04 21.11 9.03
C ARG A 82 5.41 21.86 10.20
N GLU A 83 4.24 22.48 10.01
CA GLU A 83 3.48 23.12 11.09
C GLU A 83 3.16 22.12 12.21
N TYR A 84 2.69 20.91 11.85
CA TYR A 84 2.43 19.84 12.83
C TYR A 84 3.70 19.30 13.48
N ALA A 85 4.76 19.13 12.70
CA ALA A 85 6.03 18.58 13.19
C ALA A 85 6.69 19.47 14.25
N THR A 86 6.52 20.79 14.15
CA THR A 86 7.13 21.77 15.09
C THR A 86 6.13 22.43 16.03
N SER A 87 4.86 22.00 16.00
CA SER A 87 3.79 22.51 16.88
C SER A 87 4.13 22.39 18.36
N SER A 88 3.72 23.39 19.14
CA SER A 88 3.77 23.37 20.61
C SER A 88 2.81 22.35 21.24
N THR A 89 1.79 21.93 20.50
CA THR A 89 0.86 20.85 20.88
C THR A 89 1.14 19.65 19.98
N PRO A 90 2.04 18.75 20.39
CA PRO A 90 2.49 17.66 19.53
C PRO A 90 1.39 16.61 19.34
N ILE A 91 1.27 16.09 18.12
CA ILE A 91 0.31 15.03 17.79
C ILE A 91 0.88 13.61 18.01
N LEU A 92 2.21 13.52 18.16
CA LEU A 92 2.95 12.30 18.50
C LEU A 92 3.98 12.58 19.60
N ASN A 93 4.56 11.53 20.18
CA ASN A 93 5.74 11.70 21.04
C ASN A 93 6.95 12.19 20.21
N ASN A 94 7.78 13.05 20.78
CA ASN A 94 8.99 13.56 20.10
C ASN A 94 9.87 12.43 19.56
N GLY A 95 10.35 12.59 18.32
CA GLY A 95 11.15 11.60 17.60
C GLY A 95 10.35 10.44 16.98
N LYS A 96 9.04 10.32 17.24
CA LYS A 96 8.16 9.43 16.46
C LYS A 96 7.83 10.07 15.11
N GLY A 97 7.58 9.22 14.12
CA GLY A 97 7.40 9.67 12.75
C GLY A 97 6.23 9.03 12.04
N LEU A 98 5.82 9.68 10.97
CA LEU A 98 4.86 9.21 9.99
C LEU A 98 5.58 9.09 8.64
N LYS A 99 5.17 8.12 7.83
CA LYS A 99 5.69 7.93 6.48
C LYS A 99 4.54 7.69 5.53
N ALA A 100 4.69 8.10 4.28
CA ALA A 100 3.72 7.78 3.25
C ALA A 100 4.39 7.64 1.89
N LEU A 101 3.80 6.81 1.03
CA LEU A 101 4.03 6.82 -0.42
C LEU A 101 2.79 7.38 -1.06
N GLY A 102 2.94 8.39 -1.91
CA GLY A 102 1.80 9.05 -2.50
C GLY A 102 2.04 9.46 -3.94
N PHE A 103 0.98 9.99 -4.52
CA PHE A 103 1.00 10.53 -5.85
C PHE A 103 0.01 11.68 -6.01
N VAL A 104 0.27 12.49 -7.03
CA VAL A 104 -0.63 13.51 -7.56
C VAL A 104 -0.73 13.27 -9.07
N ILE A 105 -1.96 13.27 -9.57
CA ILE A 105 -2.32 13.12 -10.98
C ILE A 105 -2.71 14.49 -11.52
N ASP A 106 -2.11 14.86 -12.64
CA ASP A 106 -2.56 15.98 -13.46
C ASP A 106 -3.20 15.42 -14.74
N THR A 107 -4.53 15.38 -14.74
CA THR A 107 -5.31 14.88 -15.88
C THR A 107 -5.28 15.83 -17.08
N SER A 108 -4.86 17.09 -16.91
CA SER A 108 -4.83 18.07 -18.01
C SER A 108 -3.71 17.80 -19.01
N ASN A 109 -2.63 17.16 -18.57
CA ASN A 109 -1.45 16.84 -19.37
C ASN A 109 -1.04 15.36 -19.30
N ASN A 110 -1.89 14.49 -18.75
CA ASN A 110 -1.63 13.05 -18.56
C ASN A 110 -0.31 12.79 -17.82
N SER A 111 0.02 13.62 -16.83
CA SER A 111 1.23 13.49 -16.02
C SER A 111 0.88 13.14 -14.58
N ASN A 112 1.87 12.65 -13.86
CA ASN A 112 1.76 12.40 -12.44
C ASN A 112 3.10 12.56 -11.76
N LYS A 113 3.04 12.94 -10.48
CA LYS A 113 4.20 12.96 -9.60
C LYS A 113 3.98 11.95 -8.51
N THR A 114 4.98 11.11 -8.27
CA THR A 114 5.00 10.20 -7.14
C THR A 114 6.01 10.69 -6.12
N PHE A 115 5.67 10.59 -4.85
CA PHE A 115 6.49 11.12 -3.77
C PHE A 115 6.48 10.20 -2.56
N HIS A 116 7.45 10.42 -1.68
CA HIS A 116 7.41 9.90 -0.33
C HIS A 116 7.40 11.03 0.70
N ILE A 117 6.86 10.72 1.87
CA ILE A 117 6.81 11.61 3.03
C ILE A 117 7.66 11.02 4.16
N ASP A 118 8.51 11.84 4.75
CA ASP A 118 9.17 11.58 6.02
C ASP A 118 8.82 12.70 7.01
N TYR A 119 7.97 12.37 7.99
CA TYR A 119 7.58 13.26 9.09
C TYR A 119 8.23 12.78 10.38
N ILE A 120 8.82 13.69 11.16
CA ILE A 120 9.32 13.40 12.51
C ILE A 120 8.91 14.52 13.46
N GLN A 121 8.16 14.17 14.50
CA GLN A 121 7.74 15.11 15.54
C GLN A 121 8.96 15.72 16.24
N GLY A 122 8.97 17.05 16.30
CA GLY A 122 10.03 17.86 16.89
C GLY A 122 11.24 18.09 15.98
N ARG A 123 11.25 17.56 14.75
CA ARG A 123 12.37 17.73 13.79
C ARG A 123 11.95 18.34 12.46
N GLY A 124 10.74 18.04 11.99
CA GLY A 124 10.22 18.58 10.74
C GLY A 124 9.58 17.51 9.86
N ALA A 125 9.22 17.92 8.65
CA ALA A 125 8.66 17.04 7.63
C ALA A 125 9.22 17.40 6.25
N MET A 126 9.38 16.38 5.42
CA MET A 126 9.84 16.50 4.04
C MET A 126 8.97 15.63 3.14
N ILE A 127 8.65 16.17 1.96
CA ILE A 127 8.05 15.44 0.85
C ILE A 127 9.05 15.50 -0.31
N SER A 128 9.44 14.34 -0.85
CA SER A 128 10.40 14.22 -1.94
C SER A 128 9.84 13.35 -3.06
N GLU A 129 10.08 13.73 -4.31
CA GLU A 129 9.70 12.91 -5.47
C GLU A 129 10.46 11.57 -5.45
N LEU A 130 9.82 10.50 -5.92
CA LEU A 130 10.47 9.20 -6.03
C LEU A 130 11.51 9.20 -7.15
N GLU A 131 12.72 8.74 -6.84
CA GLU A 131 13.78 8.56 -7.83
C GLU A 131 13.45 7.40 -8.77
N GLN A 132 13.73 7.60 -10.06
CA GLN A 132 13.54 6.56 -11.06
C GLN A 132 14.53 5.40 -10.81
N ASN A 133 14.04 4.19 -11.06
CA ASN A 133 14.74 2.93 -10.87
C ASN A 133 15.15 2.66 -9.43
N GLN A 134 14.46 3.25 -8.45
CA GLN A 134 14.66 2.97 -7.04
C GLN A 134 13.39 2.47 -6.37
N VAL A 135 13.57 1.43 -5.57
CA VAL A 135 12.55 0.87 -4.69
C VAL A 135 12.53 1.66 -3.39
N TYR A 136 11.34 2.13 -3.03
CA TYR A 136 11.05 2.70 -1.73
C TYR A 136 10.26 1.67 -0.92
N LEU A 137 10.73 1.34 0.29
CA LEU A 137 10.05 0.43 1.22
C LEU A 137 9.75 1.16 2.52
N PHE A 138 8.50 1.06 2.99
CA PHE A 138 8.06 1.62 4.27
C PHE A 138 7.33 0.61 5.13
N GLY A 139 7.23 0.98 6.41
CA GLY A 139 6.66 0.16 7.46
C GLY A 139 7.67 -0.83 8.04
N SER A 140 7.22 -1.63 9.00
CA SER A 140 8.02 -2.62 9.69
C SER A 140 8.57 -3.73 8.78
N GLY A 141 7.90 -4.02 7.65
CA GLY A 141 8.41 -4.95 6.64
C GLY A 141 9.62 -4.43 5.86
N ALA A 142 9.87 -3.11 5.86
CA ALA A 142 11.05 -2.54 5.20
C ALA A 142 12.36 -2.97 5.88
N ASP A 143 12.29 -3.35 7.16
CA ASP A 143 13.43 -3.83 7.97
C ASP A 143 13.75 -5.32 7.74
N ILE A 144 13.19 -5.95 6.70
CA ILE A 144 13.58 -7.30 6.28
C ILE A 144 14.93 -7.18 5.57
N GLY A 145 15.97 -7.77 6.17
CA GLY A 145 17.34 -7.67 5.68
C GLY A 145 17.47 -8.13 4.22
N GLY A 146 18.16 -7.33 3.41
CA GLY A 146 18.43 -7.59 1.99
C GLY A 146 17.25 -7.40 1.03
N LEU A 147 16.01 -7.25 1.52
CA LEU A 147 14.82 -7.14 0.67
C LEU A 147 14.90 -5.96 -0.30
N LYS A 148 15.27 -4.76 0.18
CA LYS A 148 15.38 -3.56 -0.67
C LYS A 148 16.38 -3.75 -1.81
N GLU A 149 17.56 -4.31 -1.52
CA GLU A 149 18.63 -4.51 -2.49
C GLU A 149 18.26 -5.57 -3.52
N TYR A 150 17.64 -6.67 -3.07
CA TYR A 150 17.08 -7.69 -3.95
C TYR A 150 16.04 -7.09 -4.92
N LEU A 151 15.06 -6.33 -4.40
CA LEU A 151 13.99 -5.74 -5.21
C LEU A 151 14.53 -4.72 -6.22
N ASN A 152 15.44 -3.83 -5.80
CA ASN A 152 16.12 -2.89 -6.70
C ASN A 152 16.76 -3.62 -7.88
N ASN A 153 17.54 -4.67 -7.60
CA ASN A 153 18.23 -5.43 -8.62
C ASN A 153 17.28 -6.21 -9.54
N ALA A 154 16.27 -6.87 -8.95
CA ALA A 154 15.34 -7.72 -9.70
C ALA A 154 14.43 -6.89 -10.61
N LEU A 155 13.85 -5.80 -10.10
CA LEU A 155 12.98 -4.92 -10.87
C LEU A 155 13.75 -4.18 -11.94
N PHE A 156 14.92 -3.64 -11.63
CA PHE A 156 15.74 -2.95 -12.63
C PHE A 156 16.10 -3.87 -13.79
N LYS A 157 16.48 -5.13 -13.51
CA LYS A 157 16.74 -6.13 -14.56
C LYS A 157 15.49 -6.41 -15.39
N TYR A 158 14.34 -6.56 -14.75
CA TYR A 158 13.06 -6.84 -15.42
C TYR A 158 12.63 -5.68 -16.34
N THR A 159 12.62 -4.44 -15.82
CA THR A 159 12.15 -3.27 -16.57
C THR A 159 13.16 -2.78 -17.60
N SER A 160 14.46 -3.00 -17.39
CA SER A 160 15.52 -2.57 -18.31
C SER A 160 15.90 -3.61 -19.37
N ASP A 161 15.30 -4.81 -19.39
CA ASP A 161 15.63 -5.84 -20.38
C ASP A 161 15.20 -5.43 -21.80
N LEU A 162 16.15 -5.05 -22.64
CA LEU A 162 15.90 -4.62 -24.02
C LEU A 162 15.37 -5.74 -24.93
N LYS A 163 15.53 -7.01 -24.55
CA LYS A 163 15.01 -8.16 -25.31
C LYS A 163 13.54 -8.44 -25.00
N MET A 164 13.05 -7.94 -23.87
CA MET A 164 11.67 -8.15 -23.43
C MET A 164 10.74 -7.18 -24.18
N PRO A 165 9.71 -7.68 -24.89
CA PRO A 165 8.71 -6.84 -25.54
C PRO A 165 8.08 -5.82 -24.59
N SER A 166 7.85 -4.60 -25.07
CA SER A 166 7.31 -3.49 -24.26
C SER A 166 5.96 -3.80 -23.62
N HIS A 167 5.08 -4.54 -24.31
CA HIS A 167 3.77 -4.93 -23.77
C HIS A 167 3.89 -5.83 -22.53
N LEU A 168 5.00 -6.56 -22.36
CA LEU A 168 5.26 -7.35 -21.15
C LEU A 168 5.77 -6.50 -19.98
N LYS A 169 6.10 -5.23 -20.22
CA LYS A 169 6.47 -4.23 -19.20
C LYS A 169 5.33 -3.27 -18.88
N ALA A 170 4.10 -3.66 -19.24
CA ALA A 170 2.91 -2.91 -18.88
C ALA A 170 2.83 -2.74 -17.34
N PRO A 171 2.36 -1.60 -16.83
CA PRO A 171 2.35 -1.29 -15.40
C PRO A 171 1.73 -2.37 -14.52
N TYR A 172 0.61 -2.96 -14.91
CA TYR A 172 -0.04 -4.04 -14.16
C TYR A 172 0.84 -5.31 -14.06
N LEU A 173 1.60 -5.65 -15.11
CA LEU A 173 2.52 -6.79 -15.10
C LEU A 173 3.74 -6.52 -14.23
N VAL A 174 4.26 -5.29 -14.27
CA VAL A 174 5.37 -4.86 -13.40
C VAL A 174 4.92 -4.87 -11.94
N ALA A 175 3.70 -4.41 -11.64
CA ALA A 175 3.13 -4.39 -10.29
C ALA A 175 2.93 -5.82 -9.73
N ASN A 176 2.37 -6.73 -10.55
CA ASN A 176 2.27 -8.15 -10.20
C ASN A 176 3.65 -8.80 -10.01
N THR A 177 4.61 -8.49 -10.89
CA THR A 177 5.99 -9.01 -10.77
C THR A 177 6.67 -8.49 -9.49
N PHE A 178 6.43 -7.23 -9.13
CA PHE A 178 6.94 -6.63 -7.91
C PHE A 178 6.39 -7.34 -6.67
N GLU A 179 5.08 -7.58 -6.62
CA GLU A 179 4.46 -8.38 -5.56
C GLU A 179 5.12 -9.75 -5.48
N ARG A 180 5.26 -10.46 -6.60
CA ARG A 180 5.85 -11.81 -6.64
C ARG A 180 7.28 -11.82 -6.13
N PHE A 181 8.10 -10.82 -6.46
CA PHE A 181 9.45 -10.71 -5.93
C PHE A 181 9.45 -10.51 -4.41
N ILE A 182 8.52 -9.73 -3.86
CA ILE A 182 8.38 -9.59 -2.40
C ILE A 182 8.00 -10.93 -1.77
N SER A 183 6.93 -11.60 -2.24
CA SER A 183 6.50 -12.87 -1.63
C SER A 183 7.58 -13.93 -1.74
N THR A 184 8.18 -14.10 -2.93
CA THR A 184 9.24 -15.08 -3.17
C THR A 184 10.44 -14.85 -2.25
N TYR A 185 10.85 -13.58 -2.06
CA TYR A 185 11.96 -13.27 -1.17
C TYR A 185 11.63 -13.66 0.28
N VAL A 186 10.44 -13.27 0.77
CA VAL A 186 10.01 -13.57 2.14
C VAL A 186 9.85 -15.07 2.39
N GLU A 187 9.26 -15.80 1.44
CA GLU A 187 9.09 -17.26 1.50
C GLU A 187 10.45 -17.98 1.54
N ASN A 188 11.42 -17.54 0.73
CA ASN A 188 12.76 -18.12 0.69
C ASN A 188 13.57 -17.92 1.97
N LEU A 189 13.14 -17.03 2.89
CA LEU A 189 13.74 -16.95 4.22
C LEU A 189 13.43 -18.19 5.07
N ASN A 190 12.42 -18.99 4.68
CA ASN A 190 11.95 -20.17 5.41
C ASN A 190 11.65 -19.90 6.89
N ASP A 191 11.22 -18.66 7.22
CA ASP A 191 10.82 -18.24 8.56
C ASP A 191 9.38 -17.71 8.55
N PRO A 192 8.35 -18.56 8.73
CA PRO A 192 6.96 -18.13 8.80
C PRO A 192 6.68 -17.10 9.92
N SER A 193 7.51 -17.06 10.97
CA SER A 193 7.32 -16.10 12.06
C SER A 193 7.63 -14.66 11.65
N ILE A 194 8.24 -14.43 10.47
CA ILE A 194 8.54 -13.10 9.97
C ILE A 194 7.29 -12.24 9.79
N TYR A 195 6.19 -12.84 9.34
CA TYR A 195 4.90 -12.16 9.18
C TYR A 195 4.39 -11.61 10.52
N GLN A 196 4.52 -12.41 11.59
CA GLN A 196 4.15 -11.99 12.94
C GLN A 196 5.13 -10.95 13.51
N LYS A 197 6.45 -11.23 13.45
CA LYS A 197 7.51 -10.36 13.98
C LYS A 197 7.47 -8.96 13.34
N LYS A 198 7.24 -8.91 12.02
CA LYS A 198 7.14 -7.65 11.27
C LYS A 198 5.72 -7.10 11.24
N GLY A 199 4.72 -7.85 11.70
CA GLY A 199 3.32 -7.47 11.62
C GLY A 199 2.87 -7.15 10.19
N ILE A 200 3.28 -7.99 9.25
CA ILE A 200 2.94 -7.87 7.82
C ILE A 200 2.07 -9.05 7.39
N SER A 201 1.24 -8.85 6.36
CA SER A 201 0.46 -9.94 5.74
C SER A 201 1.30 -10.75 4.74
N ASN A 202 0.95 -12.02 4.53
CA ASN A 202 1.40 -12.82 3.39
C ASN A 202 0.58 -12.53 2.12
N VAL A 203 -0.47 -11.73 2.24
CA VAL A 203 -1.26 -11.27 1.10
C VAL A 203 -0.99 -9.80 0.84
N PHE A 204 -0.81 -9.47 -0.42
CA PHE A 204 -0.46 -8.15 -0.91
C PHE A 204 -1.44 -7.69 -1.99
N SER A 205 -1.79 -6.41 -1.96
CA SER A 205 -2.39 -5.72 -3.09
C SER A 205 -1.28 -5.09 -3.91
N TYR A 206 -1.49 -5.02 -5.22
CA TYR A 206 -0.65 -4.21 -6.08
C TYR A 206 -1.49 -3.21 -6.87
N SER A 207 -0.88 -2.08 -7.19
CA SER A 207 -1.53 -0.97 -7.89
C SER A 207 -0.49 -0.24 -8.72
N TYR A 208 -0.94 0.58 -9.65
CA TYR A 208 -0.03 1.33 -10.50
C TYR A 208 -0.61 2.67 -10.90
N ILE A 209 0.30 3.56 -11.31
CA ILE A 209 -0.02 4.82 -11.98
C ILE A 209 0.63 4.76 -13.35
N ASP A 210 -0.14 5.17 -14.36
CA ASP A 210 0.32 5.33 -15.73
C ASP A 210 -0.42 6.52 -16.34
N GLN A 211 0.33 7.45 -16.95
CA GLN A 211 -0.22 8.51 -17.81
C GLN A 211 -1.48 9.21 -17.26
N GLY A 212 -1.47 9.59 -15.98
CA GLY A 212 -2.57 10.36 -15.39
C GLY A 212 -3.78 9.55 -14.92
N PHE A 213 -3.64 8.24 -14.71
CA PHE A 213 -4.62 7.45 -13.96
C PHE A 213 -3.94 6.54 -12.93
N PHE A 214 -4.70 6.15 -11.90
CA PHE A 214 -4.29 5.22 -10.86
C PHE A 214 -5.27 4.05 -10.83
N GLU A 215 -4.75 2.83 -10.77
CA GLU A 215 -5.54 1.61 -10.69
C GLU A 215 -5.00 0.67 -9.61
N ILE A 216 -5.90 0.05 -8.88
CA ILE A 216 -5.61 -1.02 -7.92
C ILE A 216 -6.04 -2.34 -8.53
N CYS A 217 -5.07 -3.24 -8.71
CA CYS A 217 -5.26 -4.50 -9.42
C CYS A 217 -5.18 -5.67 -8.43
N SER A 218 -6.31 -5.99 -7.81
CA SER A 218 -6.59 -7.28 -7.14
C SER A 218 -5.71 -7.74 -5.95
N TYR A 219 -6.34 -8.62 -5.17
CA TYR A 219 -5.86 -9.44 -4.06
C TYR A 219 -5.55 -10.83 -4.64
N ASN A 220 -4.29 -11.23 -4.76
CA ASN A 220 -3.96 -12.54 -5.32
C ASN A 220 -3.81 -13.58 -4.19
N ASP A 221 -4.86 -14.34 -3.92
CA ASP A 221 -4.77 -15.56 -3.10
C ASP A 221 -4.14 -16.68 -3.94
N LYS A 222 -2.83 -16.87 -3.78
CA LYS A 222 -2.03 -17.82 -4.56
C LYS A 222 -2.40 -19.29 -4.29
N LYS A 223 -3.26 -19.60 -3.33
CA LYS A 223 -3.73 -20.97 -3.09
C LYS A 223 -4.77 -21.47 -4.10
N TYR A 224 -5.36 -20.61 -4.93
CA TYR A 224 -6.51 -20.97 -5.77
C TYR A 224 -6.43 -20.47 -7.24
N GLN A 225 -5.28 -20.57 -7.88
CA GLN A 225 -5.21 -20.45 -9.36
C GLN A 225 -5.42 -21.83 -10.01
N GLU A 226 -6.64 -22.13 -10.43
CA GLU A 226 -6.88 -23.09 -11.52
C GLU A 226 -6.60 -22.40 -12.86
N GLU A 227 -5.83 -23.04 -13.74
CA GLU A 227 -5.51 -22.51 -15.07
C GLU A 227 -6.80 -22.19 -15.87
N GLY A 228 -6.85 -21.00 -16.47
CA GLY A 228 -7.84 -20.64 -17.49
C GLY A 228 -9.06 -19.81 -17.04
N LYS A 229 -9.09 -19.27 -15.82
CA LYS A 229 -10.17 -18.38 -15.36
C LYS A 229 -9.75 -16.91 -15.36
N GLU A 230 -10.69 -16.02 -15.69
CA GLU A 230 -10.49 -14.57 -15.64
C GLU A 230 -10.03 -14.13 -14.23
N PRO A 231 -9.22 -13.05 -14.14
CA PRO A 231 -8.81 -12.50 -12.85
C PRO A 231 -10.03 -12.19 -11.98
N GLN A 232 -10.03 -12.66 -10.73
CA GLN A 232 -11.08 -12.30 -9.79
C GLN A 232 -10.96 -10.81 -9.42
N GLU A 233 -12.05 -10.09 -9.63
CA GLU A 233 -12.20 -8.69 -9.24
C GLU A 233 -12.84 -8.63 -7.85
N PHE A 234 -12.19 -7.92 -6.93
CA PHE A 234 -12.69 -7.73 -5.58
C PHE A 234 -12.85 -6.24 -5.26
N SER A 235 -13.92 -5.87 -4.58
CA SER A 235 -14.12 -4.56 -3.94
C SER A 235 -14.33 -4.72 -2.45
N TYR A 236 -14.01 -3.69 -1.67
CA TYR A 236 -14.50 -3.58 -0.30
C TYR A 236 -15.66 -2.61 -0.28
N GLU A 237 -16.77 -3.03 0.31
CA GLU A 237 -18.01 -2.25 0.36
C GLU A 237 -18.49 -2.20 1.82
N LYS A 238 -19.30 -1.20 2.17
CA LYS A 238 -20.01 -1.21 3.43
C LYS A 238 -21.32 -1.94 3.24
N ASN A 239 -21.57 -2.99 4.02
CA ASN A 239 -22.86 -3.65 4.05
C ASN A 239 -23.93 -2.75 4.69
N GLU A 240 -25.18 -3.21 4.72
CA GLU A 240 -26.32 -2.46 5.26
C GLU A 240 -26.17 -2.12 6.75
N ASN A 241 -25.32 -2.84 7.48
CA ASN A 241 -25.00 -2.59 8.88
C ASN A 241 -23.83 -1.60 9.07
N GLY A 242 -23.26 -1.10 7.98
CA GLY A 242 -22.09 -0.21 7.98
C GLY A 242 -20.75 -0.93 8.18
N GLU A 243 -20.74 -2.26 8.18
CA GLU A 243 -19.54 -3.09 8.32
C GLU A 243 -18.84 -3.23 6.96
N ILE A 244 -17.50 -3.21 6.97
CA ILE A 244 -16.72 -3.40 5.75
C ILE A 244 -16.72 -4.89 5.39
N VAL A 245 -17.14 -5.21 4.17
CA VAL A 245 -17.21 -6.56 3.60
C VAL A 245 -16.35 -6.65 2.34
N LEU A 246 -15.83 -7.83 2.04
CA LEU A 246 -15.13 -8.11 0.78
C LEU A 246 -16.16 -8.63 -0.24
N VAL A 247 -16.26 -7.97 -1.39
CA VAL A 247 -17.18 -8.32 -2.48
C VAL A 247 -16.37 -8.88 -3.64
N ASP A 248 -16.61 -10.12 -4.03
CA ASP A 248 -16.14 -10.69 -5.29
C ASP A 248 -17.11 -10.25 -6.40
N LYS A 249 -16.69 -9.30 -7.23
CA LYS A 249 -17.49 -8.77 -8.34
C LYS A 249 -17.63 -9.79 -9.48
N THR A 250 -16.62 -10.61 -9.69
CA THR A 250 -16.62 -11.65 -10.72
C THR A 250 -17.64 -12.75 -10.41
N LYS A 251 -17.78 -13.11 -9.13
CA LYS A 251 -18.71 -14.16 -8.66
C LYS A 251 -19.98 -13.63 -8.00
N LYS A 252 -20.12 -12.32 -7.82
CA LYS A 252 -21.22 -11.65 -7.10
C LYS A 252 -21.41 -12.22 -5.69
N ALA A 253 -20.31 -12.46 -4.98
CA ALA A 253 -20.32 -12.99 -3.63
C ALA A 253 -19.87 -11.93 -2.63
N VAL A 254 -20.44 -11.95 -1.42
CA VAL A 254 -20.09 -11.03 -0.34
C VAL A 254 -19.57 -11.84 0.85
N SER A 255 -18.39 -11.48 1.33
CA SER A 255 -17.68 -12.09 2.44
C SER A 255 -17.64 -11.14 3.63
N ASN A 256 -18.03 -11.66 4.79
CA ASN A 256 -17.79 -10.99 6.05
C ASN A 256 -16.31 -11.16 6.45
N LEU A 257 -15.65 -10.08 6.83
CA LEU A 257 -14.26 -10.13 7.27
C LEU A 257 -14.16 -10.89 8.61
N PHE A 258 -13.31 -11.92 8.67
CA PHE A 258 -13.11 -12.72 9.87
C PHE A 258 -12.31 -11.96 10.93
N SER A 259 -12.80 -11.96 12.18
CA SER A 259 -12.02 -11.51 13.32
C SER A 259 -11.03 -12.60 13.76
N LEU A 260 -9.75 -12.23 13.89
CA LEU A 260 -8.69 -13.10 14.39
C LEU A 260 -8.92 -13.57 15.85
N ASP A 261 -9.83 -12.93 16.59
CA ASP A 261 -10.17 -13.31 17.98
C ASP A 261 -10.92 -14.65 18.07
N LYS A 262 -11.47 -15.13 16.94
CA LYS A 262 -12.23 -16.39 16.87
C LYS A 262 -11.43 -17.54 16.28
N ILE A 263 -10.15 -17.31 16.00
CA ILE A 263 -9.29 -18.28 15.34
C ILE A 263 -8.64 -19.20 16.36
N ASN A 264 -8.99 -20.49 16.28
CA ASN A 264 -8.37 -21.53 17.11
C ASN A 264 -7.02 -21.94 16.52
N LEU A 265 -5.94 -21.42 17.12
CA LEU A 265 -4.55 -21.61 16.70
C LEU A 265 -4.01 -23.05 16.87
N ASP A 266 -4.75 -23.94 17.53
CA ASP A 266 -4.36 -25.34 17.70
C ASP A 266 -4.59 -26.20 16.44
N LYS A 267 -5.13 -25.59 15.38
CA LYS A 267 -5.33 -26.23 14.07
C LYS A 267 -4.78 -25.36 12.95
N PRO A 268 -4.30 -25.95 11.84
CA PRO A 268 -4.10 -25.21 10.60
C PRO A 268 -5.41 -24.52 10.22
N ILE A 269 -5.39 -23.19 10.15
CA ILE A 269 -6.56 -22.41 9.73
C ILE A 269 -6.36 -22.02 8.27
N ASN A 270 -7.27 -22.48 7.42
CA ASN A 270 -7.49 -21.85 6.12
C ASN A 270 -8.50 -20.73 6.34
N ILE A 271 -8.06 -19.48 6.19
CA ILE A 271 -8.97 -18.33 6.16
C ILE A 271 -9.41 -18.20 4.71
N ASP A 272 -10.53 -18.81 4.37
CA ASP A 272 -11.23 -18.53 3.12
C ASP A 272 -12.30 -17.46 3.40
N PRO A 273 -12.09 -16.20 3.01
CA PRO A 273 -13.09 -15.15 3.23
C PRO A 273 -14.46 -15.53 2.63
N PHE A 274 -14.53 -16.38 1.60
CA PHE A 274 -15.79 -16.74 0.94
C PHE A 274 -16.36 -18.12 1.34
N ASP A 275 -15.83 -18.78 2.38
CA ASP A 275 -16.35 -20.06 2.90
C ASP A 275 -16.50 -21.16 1.82
N ARG A 276 -15.57 -21.26 0.86
CA ARG A 276 -15.67 -22.15 -0.31
C ARG A 276 -15.17 -23.58 -0.05
N GLU A 277 -14.90 -23.96 1.20
CA GLU A 277 -14.51 -25.33 1.57
C GLU A 277 -15.70 -26.25 1.86
N GLU A 278 -16.94 -25.74 1.94
CA GLU A 278 -18.16 -26.57 2.07
C GLU A 278 -18.89 -26.85 0.74
N SER A 279 -18.37 -26.36 -0.40
CA SER A 279 -19.00 -26.50 -1.74
C SER A 279 -18.35 -27.54 -2.64
#